data_AF-A0A0W0N7L8-F1
#
_entry.id   AF-A0A0W0N7L8-F1
#
_cell.length_a   1.000
_cell.length_b   1.000
_cell.length_c   1.000
_cell.angle_alpha   90.00
_cell.angle_beta   90.00
_cell.angle_gamma   90.00
#
_symmetry.space_group_name_H-M   'P 1'
#
loop_
_entity.id
_entity.type
_entity.pdbx_description
1 polymer ?
#
loop_
_entity_poly.entity_id
_entity_poly.type
_entity_poly.pdbx_seq_one_letter_code
_entity_poly.pdbx_strand_id
1 'polypeptide(L)'
;MRAQTLEHLITEYLEQVKKATDLLEQVFGTKNIIGLWRSKKIPQRGTVAANVTYELHGIGCSVYLSEICVDFDYGPDDRVDGFDSWRLYMYACETPCKYKKYTDKQALEREFNAYLKKGKAKKIEGSTSNLYFIQS
;
A
#
# COMPACT_ATOMS: atom_id res chain seq x y z
N MET A 1 12.67 1.20 -23.47
CA MET A 1 11.97 1.15 -22.16
C MET A 1 10.53 1.56 -22.38
N ARG A 2 9.53 0.76 -21.98
CA ARG A 2 8.13 1.22 -22.00
C ARG A 2 8.01 2.38 -21.01
N ALA A 3 7.23 3.40 -21.37
CA ALA A 3 6.91 4.46 -20.43
C ALA A 3 6.18 3.84 -19.22
N GLN A 4 6.74 4.02 -18.02
CA GLN A 4 6.08 3.56 -16.81
C GLN A 4 4.91 4.50 -16.53
N THR A 5 3.70 3.97 -16.62
CA THR A 5 2.44 4.70 -16.42
C THR A 5 2.02 4.61 -14.96
N LEU A 6 1.04 5.42 -14.59
CA LEU A 6 0.43 5.36 -13.27
C LEU A 6 -0.25 4.00 -13.05
N GLU A 7 -0.84 3.40 -14.09
CA GLU A 7 -1.41 2.05 -14.03
C GLU A 7 -0.37 1.00 -13.65
N HIS A 8 0.83 1.04 -14.23
CA HIS A 8 1.91 0.13 -13.86
C HIS A 8 2.36 0.36 -12.41
N LEU A 9 2.50 1.62 -11.99
CA LEU A 9 2.85 1.96 -10.61
C LEU A 9 1.82 1.41 -9.61
N ILE A 10 0.52 1.61 -9.87
CA ILE A 10 -0.57 1.11 -9.03
C ILE A 10 -0.54 -0.41 -8.97
N THR A 11 -0.41 -1.08 -10.12
CA THR A 11 -0.40 -2.54 -10.20
C THR A 11 0.78 -3.13 -9.41
N GLU A 12 1.99 -2.62 -9.65
CA GLU A 12 3.19 -3.11 -8.96
C GLU A 12 3.14 -2.81 -7.45
N TYR A 13 2.67 -1.63 -7.05
CA TYR A 13 2.43 -1.31 -5.64
C TYR A 13 1.48 -2.33 -4.99
N LEU A 14 0.33 -2.61 -5.60
CA LEU A 14 -0.66 -3.55 -5.06
C LEU A 14 -0.13 -4.99 -5.01
N GLU A 15 0.69 -5.39 -5.98
CA GLU A 15 1.40 -6.68 -5.94
C GLU A 15 2.36 -6.77 -4.73
N GLN A 16 3.10 -5.69 -4.44
CA GLN A 16 3.96 -5.65 -3.25
C GLN A 16 3.17 -5.64 -1.95
N VAL A 17 2.03 -4.92 -1.88
CA VAL A 17 1.14 -4.96 -0.71
C VAL A 17 0.58 -6.37 -0.50
N LYS A 18 0.17 -7.04 -1.57
CA LYS A 18 -0.28 -8.43 -1.49
C LYS A 18 0.85 -9.33 -0.97
N LYS A 19 2.06 -9.22 -1.51
CA LYS A 19 3.21 -10.00 -1.05
C LYS A 19 3.52 -9.76 0.43
N ALA A 20 3.52 -8.50 0.86
CA ALA A 20 3.75 -8.13 2.25
C ALA A 20 2.68 -8.71 3.19
N THR A 21 1.40 -8.58 2.82
CA THR A 21 0.28 -9.07 3.63
C THR A 21 0.15 -10.59 3.64
N ASP A 22 0.52 -11.28 2.55
CA ASP A 22 0.61 -12.75 2.53
C ASP A 22 1.69 -13.24 3.52
N LEU A 23 2.82 -12.54 3.66
CA LEU A 23 3.84 -12.87 4.67
C LEU A 23 3.33 -12.64 6.10
N LEU A 24 2.59 -11.55 6.34
CA LEU A 24 1.94 -11.32 7.63
C LEU A 24 0.95 -12.43 7.97
N GLU A 25 0.12 -12.84 7.01
CA GLU A 25 -0.86 -13.90 7.19
C GLU A 25 -0.22 -15.25 7.51
N GLN A 26 0.88 -15.59 6.83
CA GLN A 26 1.63 -16.82 7.11
C GLN A 26 2.12 -16.91 8.56
N VAL A 27 2.48 -15.78 9.17
CA VAL A 27 3.08 -15.72 10.52
C VAL A 27 2.02 -15.51 11.61
N PHE A 28 1.05 -14.63 11.35
CA PHE A 28 0.09 -14.17 12.34
C PHE A 28 -1.32 -14.77 12.16
N GLY A 29 -1.55 -15.53 11.09
CA GLY A 29 -2.85 -16.13 10.75
C GLY A 29 -3.88 -15.15 10.20
N THR A 30 -3.49 -13.90 9.91
CA THR A 30 -4.35 -12.88 9.29
C THR A 30 -3.50 -11.84 8.56
N LYS A 31 -4.03 -11.30 7.46
CA LYS A 31 -3.45 -10.14 6.75
C LYS A 31 -3.55 -8.85 7.56
N ASN A 32 -4.66 -8.68 8.29
CA ASN A 32 -4.92 -7.49 9.09
C ASN A 32 -4.48 -7.70 10.54
N ILE A 33 -3.22 -7.40 10.81
CA ILE A 33 -2.62 -7.58 12.14
C ILE A 33 -2.93 -6.41 13.11
N ILE A 34 -3.69 -5.38 12.70
CA ILE A 34 -3.99 -4.23 13.56
C ILE A 34 -4.79 -4.63 14.80
N GLY A 35 -5.68 -5.62 14.66
CA GLY A 35 -6.46 -6.16 15.78
C GLY A 35 -5.57 -6.85 16.80
N LEU A 36 -4.50 -7.53 16.35
CA LEU A 36 -3.51 -8.16 17.23
C LEU A 36 -2.75 -7.09 18.03
N TRP A 37 -2.36 -5.99 17.40
CA TRP A 37 -1.68 -4.88 18.09
C TRP A 37 -2.60 -4.18 19.09
N ARG A 38 -3.84 -3.85 18.69
CA ARG A 38 -4.83 -3.20 19.58
C ARG A 38 -5.18 -4.09 20.78
N SER A 39 -5.16 -5.41 20.61
CA SER A 39 -5.36 -6.39 21.69
C SER A 39 -4.07 -6.77 22.44
N LYS A 40 -2.95 -6.06 22.18
CA LYS A 40 -1.64 -6.26 22.81
C LYS A 40 -1.04 -7.67 22.62
N LYS A 41 -1.46 -8.40 21.58
CA LYS A 41 -0.93 -9.72 21.23
C LYS A 41 0.40 -9.63 20.49
N ILE A 42 0.65 -8.52 19.79
CA ILE A 42 1.92 -8.22 19.12
C ILE A 42 2.36 -6.78 19.43
N PRO A 43 3.67 -6.49 19.43
CA PRO A 43 4.18 -5.13 19.52
C PRO A 43 3.86 -4.32 18.25
N GLN A 44 3.97 -2.99 18.36
CA GLN A 44 3.81 -2.08 17.21
C GLN A 44 4.85 -2.34 16.11
N ARG A 45 6.08 -2.70 16.50
CA ARG A 45 7.17 -3.06 15.60
C ARG A 45 7.63 -4.48 15.90
N GLY A 46 7.89 -5.27 14.86
CA GLY A 46 8.36 -6.64 15.04
C GLY A 46 8.92 -7.26 13.76
N THR A 47 9.25 -8.54 13.87
CA THR A 47 9.85 -9.32 12.78
C THR A 47 8.82 -10.31 12.25
N VAL A 48 8.71 -10.40 10.93
CA VAL A 48 7.90 -11.39 10.21
C VAL A 48 8.78 -12.58 9.81
N ALA A 49 9.96 -12.30 9.25
CA ALA A 49 10.97 -13.29 8.88
C ALA A 49 12.37 -12.67 9.02
N ALA A 50 13.45 -13.44 8.85
CA ALA A 50 14.83 -13.01 9.14
C ALA A 50 15.20 -11.58 8.65
N ASN A 51 14.77 -11.22 7.44
CA ASN A 51 15.02 -9.90 6.83
C ASN A 51 13.72 -9.13 6.50
N VAL A 52 12.63 -9.44 7.21
CA VAL A 52 11.33 -8.77 7.01
C VAL A 52 10.81 -8.30 8.36
N THR A 53 10.64 -7.00 8.50
CA THR A 53 10.06 -6.38 9.70
C THR A 53 8.78 -5.63 9.36
N TYR A 54 7.98 -5.35 10.37
CA TYR A 54 6.76 -4.57 10.24
C TYR A 54 6.74 -3.42 11.27
N GLU A 55 6.04 -2.35 10.91
CA GLU A 55 5.70 -1.25 11.81
C GLU A 55 4.23 -0.86 11.60
N LEU A 56 3.44 -0.93 12.66
CA LEU A 56 2.04 -0.54 12.64
C LEU A 56 1.86 0.94 12.95
N HIS A 57 0.94 1.58 12.25
CA HIS A 57 0.60 3.00 12.40
C HIS A 57 -0.88 3.21 12.12
N GLY A 58 -1.51 4.24 12.69
CA GLY A 58 -2.89 4.64 12.35
C GLY A 58 -3.87 3.48 12.15
N ILE A 59 -4.27 3.26 10.89
CA ILE A 59 -5.10 2.13 10.44
C ILE A 59 -4.37 1.19 9.47
N GLY A 60 -3.04 1.22 9.44
CA GLY A 60 -2.20 0.56 8.44
C GLY A 60 -0.95 -0.10 9.00
N CYS A 61 -0.08 -0.50 8.08
CA CYS A 61 1.19 -1.14 8.35
C CYS A 61 2.23 -0.78 7.28
N SER A 62 3.45 -0.52 7.70
CA SER A 62 4.63 -0.54 6.84
C SER A 62 5.31 -1.90 6.99
N VAL A 63 5.67 -2.54 5.88
CA VAL A 63 6.47 -3.78 5.87
C VAL A 63 7.78 -3.52 5.15
N TYR A 64 8.88 -3.75 5.85
CA TYR A 64 10.23 -3.56 5.34
C TYR A 64 10.72 -4.87 4.75
N LEU A 65 10.77 -4.93 3.42
CA LEU A 65 11.40 -6.00 2.66
C LEU A 65 12.89 -5.66 2.44
N SER A 66 13.66 -6.58 1.89
CA SER A 66 15.13 -6.41 1.76
C SER A 66 15.58 -5.16 0.99
N GLU A 67 14.76 -4.64 0.07
CA GLU A 67 15.12 -3.49 -0.79
C GLU A 67 14.11 -2.33 -0.75
N ILE A 68 12.92 -2.55 -0.19
CA ILE A 68 11.81 -1.60 -0.26
C ILE A 68 10.99 -1.62 1.03
N CYS A 69 10.46 -0.47 1.40
CA CYS A 69 9.37 -0.33 2.35
C CYS A 69 8.02 -0.30 1.63
N VAL A 70 7.08 -1.15 2.04
CA VAL A 70 5.71 -1.17 1.51
C VAL A 70 4.77 -0.64 2.58
N ASP A 71 4.30 0.59 2.40
CA ASP A 71 3.35 1.26 3.29
C ASP A 71 1.92 1.18 2.76
N PHE A 72 0.98 0.69 3.58
CA PHE A 72 -0.42 0.55 3.19
C PHE A 72 -1.36 0.75 4.39
N ASP A 73 -2.61 1.10 4.10
CA ASP A 73 -3.69 1.12 5.09
C ASP A 73 -4.66 -0.04 4.84
N TYR A 74 -5.24 -0.55 5.93
CA TYR A 74 -6.35 -1.49 5.83
C TYR A 74 -7.63 -0.71 5.45
N GLY A 75 -8.28 -1.15 4.39
CA GLY A 75 -9.61 -0.71 3.98
C GLY A 75 -10.72 -1.42 4.75
N PRO A 76 -11.99 -1.07 4.44
CA PRO A 76 -13.16 -1.81 4.93
C PRO A 76 -13.06 -3.31 4.63
N ASP A 77 -13.65 -4.13 5.50
CA ASP A 77 -13.69 -5.59 5.36
C ASP A 77 -12.31 -6.22 5.17
N ASP A 78 -11.31 -5.71 5.90
CA ASP A 78 -9.92 -6.16 5.88
C ASP A 78 -9.23 -6.07 4.51
N ARG A 79 -9.77 -5.26 3.59
CA ARG A 79 -9.16 -5.06 2.27
C ARG A 79 -7.78 -4.43 2.40
N VAL A 80 -6.86 -4.93 1.59
CA VAL A 80 -5.46 -4.44 1.53
C VAL A 80 -5.12 -3.85 0.17
N ASP A 81 -6.06 -3.84 -0.76
CA ASP A 81 -5.87 -3.37 -2.13
C ASP A 81 -6.35 -1.92 -2.35
N GLY A 82 -6.45 -1.18 -1.25
CA GLY A 82 -6.71 0.26 -1.28
C GLY A 82 -5.43 1.06 -1.46
N PHE A 83 -5.52 2.17 -2.19
CA PHE A 83 -4.40 3.06 -2.44
C PHE A 83 -4.83 4.53 -2.50
N ASP A 84 -3.86 5.43 -2.33
CA ASP A 84 -4.02 6.86 -2.57
C ASP A 84 -2.74 7.44 -3.17
N SER A 85 -2.75 8.72 -3.53
CA SER A 85 -1.59 9.37 -4.12
C SER A 85 -0.36 9.37 -3.21
N TRP A 86 -0.54 9.37 -1.89
CA TRP A 86 0.56 9.39 -0.93
C TRP A 86 1.30 8.05 -0.90
N ARG A 87 0.58 6.93 -0.81
CA ARG A 87 1.16 5.59 -0.81
C ARG A 87 1.88 5.27 -2.11
N LEU A 88 1.28 5.67 -3.24
CA LEU A 88 1.92 5.53 -4.55
C LEU A 88 3.19 6.38 -4.65
N TYR A 89 3.18 7.59 -4.09
CA TYR A 89 4.36 8.45 -4.04
C TYR A 89 5.48 7.83 -3.20
N MET A 90 5.16 7.35 -2.01
CA MET A 90 6.12 6.68 -1.13
C MET A 90 6.74 5.46 -1.83
N TYR A 91 5.91 4.60 -2.44
CA TYR A 91 6.41 3.44 -3.19
C TYR A 91 7.29 3.82 -4.40
N ALA A 92 6.94 4.88 -5.13
CA ALA A 92 7.77 5.37 -6.22
C ALA A 92 9.15 5.86 -5.73
N CYS A 93 9.21 6.47 -4.53
CA CYS A 93 10.46 6.88 -3.89
C CYS A 93 11.33 5.71 -3.43
N GLU A 94 10.74 4.56 -3.09
CA GLU A 94 11.46 3.31 -2.82
C GLU A 94 11.98 2.64 -4.10
N THR A 95 11.38 2.98 -5.25
CA THR A 95 11.72 2.39 -6.56
C THR A 95 12.07 3.43 -7.64
N PRO A 96 12.97 4.40 -7.35
CA PRO A 96 13.17 5.58 -8.18
C PRO A 96 13.76 5.25 -9.55
N CYS A 97 14.51 4.15 -9.67
CA CYS A 97 15.04 3.66 -10.95
C CYS A 97 13.93 3.23 -11.93
N LYS A 98 12.78 2.77 -11.42
CA LYS A 98 11.62 2.39 -12.23
C LYS A 98 10.67 3.57 -12.42
N TYR A 99 10.36 4.28 -11.35
CA TYR A 99 9.27 5.25 -11.32
C TYR A 99 9.74 6.69 -11.04
N LYS A 100 10.91 7.09 -11.57
CA LYS A 100 11.51 8.43 -11.38
C LYS A 100 10.53 9.60 -11.57
N LYS A 101 9.63 9.52 -12.55
CA LYS A 101 8.61 10.55 -12.79
C LYS A 101 7.66 10.75 -11.61
N TYR A 102 7.35 9.68 -10.91
CA TYR A 102 6.41 9.63 -9.80
C TYR A 102 7.06 9.89 -8.44
N THR A 103 8.38 10.14 -8.40
CA THR A 103 9.06 10.73 -7.23
C THR A 103 8.85 12.25 -7.16
N ASP A 104 8.17 12.85 -8.13
CA ASP A 104 7.58 14.18 -8.03
C ASP A 104 6.12 14.05 -7.61
N LYS A 105 5.83 14.49 -6.38
CA LYS A 105 4.50 14.40 -5.78
C LYS A 105 3.44 15.14 -6.60
N GLN A 106 3.76 16.32 -7.18
CA GLN A 106 2.80 17.09 -7.95
C GLN A 106 2.49 16.40 -9.29
N ALA A 107 3.50 15.82 -9.93
CA ALA A 107 3.31 15.05 -11.15
C ALA A 107 2.42 13.82 -10.91
N LEU A 108 2.64 13.11 -9.80
CA LEU A 108 1.82 11.96 -9.41
C LEU A 108 0.39 12.38 -9.11
N GLU A 109 0.16 13.38 -8.26
CA GLU A 109 -1.17 13.85 -7.88
C GLU A 109 -2.00 14.29 -9.10
N ARG A 110 -1.37 14.98 -10.06
CA ARG A 110 -2.04 15.38 -11.31
C ARG A 110 -2.54 14.19 -12.11
N GLU A 111 -1.70 13.16 -12.30
CA GLU A 111 -2.08 11.96 -13.04
C GLU A 111 -3.07 11.08 -12.27
N PHE A 112 -2.93 11.01 -10.95
CA PHE A 112 -3.86 10.32 -10.08
C PHE A 112 -5.26 10.93 -10.18
N ASN A 113 -5.37 12.26 -10.10
CA ASN A 113 -6.65 12.94 -10.28
C ASN A 113 -7.25 12.72 -11.69
N ALA A 114 -6.42 12.69 -12.74
CA ALA A 114 -6.88 12.36 -14.08
C ALA A 114 -7.35 10.90 -14.20
N TYR A 115 -6.69 9.97 -13.51
CA TYR A 115 -7.06 8.56 -13.43
C TYR A 115 -8.41 8.37 -12.73
N LEU A 116 -8.65 9.08 -11.62
CA LEU A 116 -9.92 9.09 -10.91
C LEU A 116 -11.06 9.70 -11.74
N LYS A 117 -10.82 10.81 -12.44
CA LYS A 117 -11.81 11.44 -13.33
C LYS A 117 -12.28 10.52 -14.47
N LYS A 118 -11.44 9.55 -14.87
CA LYS A 118 -11.79 8.52 -15.85
C LYS A 118 -12.59 7.36 -15.25
N GLY A 119 -12.92 7.41 -13.96
CA GLY A 119 -13.68 6.37 -13.26
C GLY A 119 -12.89 5.07 -13.03
N LYS A 120 -11.56 5.08 -13.17
CA LYS A 120 -10.74 3.87 -13.07
C LYS A 120 -10.58 3.33 -11.63
N ALA A 121 -10.83 4.17 -10.63
CA ALA A 121 -10.91 3.77 -9.23
C ALA A 121 -11.91 4.66 -8.48
N LYS A 122 -12.49 4.11 -7.41
CA LYS A 122 -13.45 4.83 -6.55
C LYS A 122 -13.20 4.55 -5.07
N LYS A 123 -13.69 5.44 -4.22
CA LYS A 123 -13.83 5.17 -2.78
C LYS A 123 -15.01 4.24 -2.55
N ILE A 124 -14.98 3.48 -1.46
CA ILE A 124 -16.14 2.74 -0.99
C ILE A 124 -17.12 3.74 -0.35
N GLU A 125 -18.36 3.76 -0.82
CA GLU A 125 -19.40 4.64 -0.26
C GLU A 125 -19.70 4.26 1.19
N GLY A 126 -19.90 5.26 2.05
CA GLY A 126 -20.18 5.04 3.48
C GLY A 126 -18.96 4.63 4.32
N SER A 127 -17.79 4.45 3.72
CA SER A 127 -16.54 4.16 4.43
C SER A 127 -15.82 5.45 4.86
N THR A 128 -15.22 5.44 6.05
CA THR A 128 -14.34 6.52 6.54
C THR A 128 -12.93 6.48 5.93
N SER A 129 -12.60 5.39 5.22
CA SER A 129 -11.33 5.25 4.51
C SER A 129 -11.20 6.26 3.38
N ASN A 130 -10.02 6.87 3.25
CA ASN A 130 -9.66 7.75 2.14
C ASN A 130 -9.07 7.01 0.94
N LEU A 131 -9.00 5.67 1.00
CA LEU A 131 -8.43 4.84 -0.05
C LEU A 131 -9.37 4.71 -1.25
N TYR A 132 -8.76 4.57 -2.41
CA TYR A 132 -9.40 4.25 -3.67
C TYR A 132 -9.13 2.79 -4.04
N PHE A 133 -10.07 2.19 -4.73
CA PHE A 133 -10.02 0.80 -5.18
C PHE A 133 -10.31 0.73 -6.67
N ILE A 134 -9.57 -0.11 -7.40
CA ILE A 134 -9.74 -0.28 -8.86
C ILE A 134 -11.19 -0.66 -9.17
N GLN A 135 -11.76 -0.08 -10.22
CA GLN A 135 -13.03 -0.50 -10.78
C GLN A 135 -12.81 -1.59 -11.83
N SER A 136 -13.53 -2.70 -11.67
CA SER A 136 -13.72 -3.74 -12.68
C SER A 136 -14.64 -3.27 -13.80
#